data_AF-A0A8S3E858-F1
#
_entry.id   AF-A0A8S3E858-F1
#
_cell.length_a   1.000
_cell.length_b   1.000
_cell.length_c   1.000
_cell.angle_alpha   90.00
_cell.angle_beta   90.00
_cell.angle_gamma   90.00
#
_symmetry.space_group_name_H-M   'P 1'
#
loop_
_entity.id
_entity.type
_entity.pdbx_description
1 polymer ?
#
loop_
_entity_poly.entity_id
_entity_poly.type
_entity_poly.pdbx_seq_one_letter_code
_entity_poly.pdbx_strand_id
1 'polypeptide(L)' 'MLSQREYEDLLWKINNIPSTITGKKRQHLRTTFKKKLHEHELATKYPPFEPLKFEQ' A
#
# COMPACT_ATOMS: atom_id res chain seq x y z
N MET A 1 -0.24 -8.89 2.38
CA MET A 1 -0.31 -8.23 1.06
C MET A 1 -1.74 -7.78 0.82
N LEU A 2 -1.94 -6.67 0.13
CA LEU A 2 -3.27 -6.27 -0.34
C LEU A 2 -3.71 -7.21 -1.47
N SER A 3 -5.00 -7.54 -1.52
CA SER A 3 -5.62 -8.11 -2.72
C SER A 3 -5.74 -7.05 -3.83
N GLN A 4 -5.90 -7.48 -5.09
CA GLN A 4 -6.10 -6.58 -6.24
C GLN A 4 -7.21 -5.56 -5.98
N ARG A 5 -8.34 -6.02 -5.44
CA ARG A 5 -9.51 -5.16 -5.15
C ARG A 5 -9.22 -4.15 -4.05
N GLU A 6 -8.48 -4.55 -3.01
CA GLU A 6 -8.07 -3.63 -1.95
C GLU A 6 -7.07 -2.59 -2.47
N TYR A 7 -6.16 -2.97 -3.37
CA TYR A 7 -5.21 -2.04 -4.00
C TYR A 7 -5.94 -0.97 -4.83
N GLU A 8 -6.88 -1.39 -5.67
CA GLU A 8 -7.69 -0.48 -6.50
C GLU A 8 -8.57 0.46 -5.65
N ASP A 9 -9.21 -0.08 -4.61
CA ASP A 9 -9.99 0.72 -3.66
C ASP A 9 -9.11 1.75 -2.93
N LEU A 10 -7.87 1.40 -2.59
CA LEU A 10 -6.93 2.30 -1.94
C LEU A 10 -6.45 3.42 -2.88
N LEU A 11 -6.19 3.10 -4.16
CA LEU A 11 -5.92 4.10 -5.21
C LEU A 11 -7.10 5.05 -5.40
N TRP A 12 -8.31 4.50 -5.50
CA TRP A 12 -9.53 5.28 -5.63
C TRP A 12 -9.71 6.21 -4.42
N LYS A 13 -9.53 5.70 -3.20
CA LYS A 13 -9.63 6.47 -1.95
C LYS A 13 -8.62 7.62 -1.91
N ILE A 14 -7.36 7.42 -2.34
CA ILE A 14 -6.34 8.49 -2.37
C ILE A 14 -6.75 9.63 -3.30
N ASN A 15 -7.34 9.31 -4.44
CA ASN A 15 -7.77 10.29 -5.44
C ASN A 15 -9.07 10.99 -5.03
N ASN A 16 -9.97 10.28 -4.35
CA ASN A 16 -11.30 10.76 -3.96
C ASN A 16 -11.38 11.23 -2.50
N ILE A 17 -10.26 11.60 -1.85
CA ILE A 17 -10.32 12.14 -0.48
C ILE A 17 -11.08 13.48 -0.50
N PRO A 18 -12.22 13.58 0.18
CA PRO A 18 -13.07 14.76 0.11
C PRO A 18 -12.32 15.99 0.65
N SER A 19 -12.51 17.12 -0.05
CA SER A 19 -11.94 18.42 0.30
C SER A 19 -12.49 18.99 1.61
N THR A 20 -13.61 18.46 2.10
CA THR A 20 -14.25 18.81 3.36
C THR A 20 -13.43 18.38 4.58
N ILE A 21 -12.46 17.48 4.41
CA ILE A 21 -11.53 17.10 5.48
C ILE A 21 -10.49 18.20 5.65
N THR A 22 -10.32 18.69 6.89
CA THR A 22 -9.31 19.70 7.24
C THR A 22 -7.92 19.31 6.72
N GLY A 23 -7.15 20.29 6.22
CA GLY A 23 -5.90 20.05 5.48
C GLY A 23 -4.91 19.10 6.18
N LYS A 24 -4.77 19.21 7.51
CA LYS A 24 -3.93 18.30 8.31
C LYS A 24 -4.42 16.85 8.30
N LYS A 25 -5.72 16.62 8.51
CA LYS A 25 -6.33 15.28 8.48
C LYS A 25 -6.28 14.68 7.06
N ARG A 26 -6.50 15.51 6.04
CA ARG A 26 -6.42 15.10 4.63
C ARG A 26 -5.00 14.68 4.24
N GLN A 27 -4.00 15.45 4.65
CA GLN A 27 -2.60 15.11 4.43
C GLN A 27 -2.21 13.83 5.14
N HIS A 28 -2.60 13.67 6.41
CA HIS A 28 -2.34 12.44 7.16
C HIS A 28 -2.96 11.21 6.50
N LEU A 29 -4.22 11.28 6.06
CA LEU A 29 -4.88 10.20 5.32
C LEU A 29 -4.14 9.84 4.03
N ARG A 30 -3.75 10.84 3.23
CA ARG A 30 -2.95 10.60 2.00
C ARG A 30 -1.64 9.89 2.32
N THR A 31 -0.91 10.35 3.32
CA THR A 31 0.36 9.76 3.71
C THR A 31 0.19 8.32 4.16
N THR A 32 -0.83 8.04 4.99
CA THR A 32 -1.12 6.69 5.48
C THR A 32 -1.47 5.74 4.33
N PHE A 33 -2.31 6.17 3.39
CA PHE A 33 -2.65 5.34 2.23
C PHE A 33 -1.45 5.12 1.30
N LYS A 34 -0.67 6.17 1.01
CA LYS A 34 0.56 6.02 0.21
C LYS A 34 1.57 5.07 0.85
N LYS A 35 1.71 5.10 2.18
CA LYS A 35 2.60 4.18 2.91
C LYS A 35 2.17 2.73 2.72
N LYS A 36 0.88 2.42 2.89
CA LYS A 36 0.34 1.07 2.66
C LYS A 36 0.55 0.60 1.21
N LEU A 37 0.37 1.51 0.25
CA LEU A 37 0.57 1.20 -1.16
C LEU A 37 2.04 0.85 -1.44
N HIS A 38 2.96 1.65 -0.89
CA HIS A 38 4.39 1.41 -1.01
C HIS A 38 4.85 0.10 -0.34
N GLU A 39 4.33 -0.22 0.84
CA GLU A 39 4.62 -1.50 1.52
C GLU A 39 4.14 -2.70 0.70
N HIS A 40 2.98 -2.58 0.05
CA HIS A 40 2.49 -3.61 -0.87
C HIS A 40 3.41 -3.77 -2.08
N GLU A 41 3.81 -2.67 -2.73
CA GLU A 41 4.74 -2.69 -3.86
C GLU A 41 6.08 -3.36 -3.50
N LEU A 42 6.65 -3.02 -2.33
CA LEU A 42 7.87 -3.63 -1.83
C LEU A 42 7.70 -5.14 -1.60
N ALA A 43 6.60 -5.56 -0.98
CA ALA A 43 6.32 -6.97 -0.75
C ALA A 43 6.15 -7.75 -2.07
N THR A 44 5.56 -7.13 -3.10
CA THR A 44 5.41 -7.76 -4.42
C THR A 44 6.71 -7.83 -5.21
N LYS A 45 7.56 -6.81 -5.08
CA LYS A 45 8.83 -6.71 -5.81
C LYS A 45 9.92 -7.59 -5.19
N TYR A 46 9.89 -7.73 -3.88
CA TYR A 46 10.82 -8.54 -3.10
C TYR A 46 10.04 -9.64 -2.38
N PRO A 47 9.58 -10.68 -3.10
CA PRO A 47 9.02 -11.84 -2.44
C PRO A 47 10.07 -12.41 -1.47
N PRO A 48 9.64 -12.97 -0.32
CA PRO A 48 10.56 -13.54 0.65
C PRO A 48 11.49 -14.53 -0.04
N PHE A 49 12.79 -14.36 0.17
CA PHE A 49 13.81 -15.22 -0.40
C PHE A 49 13.52 -16.67 0.01
N GLU A 50 13.29 -17.56 -0.95
CA GLU A 50 13.23 -18.99 -0.65
C GLU A 50 14.62 -19.39 -0.12
N PRO A 51 14.72 -19.97 1.09
CA PRO A 51 16.00 -20.44 1.58
C PRO A 51 16.52 -21.48 0.59
N LEU A 52 17.78 -21.33 0.17
CA LEU A 52 18.46 -22.28 -0.71
C LEU A 52 18.29 -23.68 -0.14
N LYS A 53 17.63 -24.56 -0.89
CA LYS A 53 17.55 -25.98 -0.55
C LYS A 53 18.97 -26.53 -0.59
N PHE A 54 19.56 -26.80 0.56
CA PHE A 54 20.80 -27.57 0.65
C PHE A 54 20.43 -29.03 0.40
N GLU A 55 20.67 -29.52 -0.82
CA GLU A 55 20.67 -30.97 -1.06
C GLU A 55 21.90 -31.56 -0.36
N GLN A 56 21.66 -32.57 0.50
CA GLN A 56 22.69 -33.36 1.18
C GLN A 56 23.23 -34.46 0.26
#